data_AF-A0A8H5B8A0-F1
#
_entry.id   AF-A0A8H5B8A0-F1
#
_cell.length_a   1.000
_cell.length_b   1.000
_cell.length_c   1.000
_cell.angle_alpha   90.00
_cell.angle_beta   90.00
_cell.angle_gamma   90.00
#
_symmetry.space_group_name_H-M   'P 1'
#
loop_
_entity.id
_entity.type
_entity.pdbx_description
1 polymer ?
#
loop_
_entity_poly.entity_id
_entity_poly.type
_entity_poly.pdbx_seq_one_letter_code
_entity_poly.pdbx_strand_id
1 'polypeptide(L)'
;MGLFHPSPHFLAALTSARTAANSIYCPPSLQSSLNLQSGILHAEDKDYTTAYSCFFEAFESLGTHGEAEGDILKTDGGANKGQALGALKYMLLCKVMLNLMRDVESMGAIAHAHQNRNLTDFERALREYRDELSSDPTTRSHLAVLYETLLEQNFLRIVEPYSIAYFAECVGQDVQGE
;
A
#
# COMPACT_ATOMS: atom_id res chain seq x y z
N MET A 1 8.95 -18.84 21.61
CA MET A 1 7.85 -18.52 20.68
C MET A 1 7.51 -19.83 19.98
N GLY A 2 6.48 -20.54 20.43
CA GLY A 2 6.13 -21.84 19.85
C GLY A 2 5.66 -21.65 18.42
N LEU A 3 6.22 -22.40 17.47
CA LEU A 3 5.69 -22.49 16.12
C LEU A 3 4.29 -23.09 16.23
N PHE A 4 3.26 -22.27 16.06
CA PHE A 4 1.89 -22.73 15.98
C PHE A 4 1.79 -23.50 14.67
N HIS A 5 1.95 -24.83 14.76
CA HIS A 5 1.70 -25.68 13.59
C HIS A 5 0.18 -25.83 13.44
N PRO A 6 -0.37 -25.48 12.28
CA PRO A 6 -1.79 -25.62 12.02
C PRO A 6 -2.19 -27.08 12.19
N SER A 7 -3.28 -27.32 12.93
CA SER A 7 -3.75 -28.69 13.12
C SER A 7 -4.13 -29.32 11.78
N PRO A 8 -3.85 -30.61 11.53
CA PRO A 8 -4.22 -31.30 10.29
C PRO A 8 -5.74 -31.29 10.04
N HIS A 9 -6.55 -31.14 11.09
CA HIS A 9 -8.00 -30.95 10.98
C HIS A 9 -8.38 -29.63 10.30
N PHE A 10 -7.61 -28.55 10.52
CA PHE A 10 -7.87 -27.24 9.91
C PHE A 10 -7.62 -27.25 8.40
N LEU A 11 -6.50 -27.85 7.97
CA LEU A 11 -6.17 -28.09 6.56
C LEU A 11 -7.27 -28.85 5.82
N ALA A 12 -7.73 -29.95 6.41
CA ALA A 12 -8.80 -30.77 5.83
C ALA A 12 -10.13 -30.00 5.74
N ALA A 13 -10.48 -29.24 6.78
CA ALA A 13 -11.69 -28.41 6.78
C ALA A 13 -11.64 -27.31 5.71
N LEU A 14 -10.51 -26.63 5.56
CA LEU A 14 -10.34 -25.55 4.58
C LEU A 14 -10.39 -26.08 3.14
N THR A 15 -9.75 -27.23 2.88
CA THR A 15 -9.78 -27.88 1.56
C THR A 15 -11.20 -28.30 1.18
N SER A 16 -11.95 -28.86 2.13
CA SER A 16 -13.37 -29.19 1.97
C SER A 16 -14.20 -27.93 1.69
N ALA A 17 -14.00 -26.86 2.47
CA ALA A 17 -14.70 -25.60 2.30
C ALA A 17 -14.44 -24.97 0.92
N ARG A 18 -13.19 -24.98 0.42
CA ARG A 18 -12.85 -24.47 -0.91
C ARG A 18 -13.46 -25.30 -2.03
N THR A 19 -13.47 -26.63 -1.88
CA THR A 19 -14.11 -27.53 -2.86
C THR A 19 -15.61 -27.28 -2.94
N ALA A 20 -16.27 -27.13 -1.79
CA ALA A 20 -17.68 -26.76 -1.72
C ALA A 20 -17.94 -25.38 -2.33
N ALA A 21 -17.09 -24.40 -2.02
CA ALA A 21 -17.22 -23.02 -2.52
C ALA A 21 -17.00 -22.90 -4.04
N ASN A 22 -16.11 -23.70 -4.61
CA ASN A 22 -15.94 -23.77 -6.06
C ASN A 22 -17.10 -24.49 -6.75
N SER A 23 -17.75 -25.44 -6.06
CA SER A 23 -18.88 -26.21 -6.60
C SER A 23 -20.21 -25.48 -6.56
N ILE A 24 -20.38 -24.59 -5.59
CA ILE A 24 -21.58 -23.78 -5.38
C ILE A 24 -21.11 -22.34 -5.53
N TYR A 25 -21.40 -21.68 -6.65
CA TYR A 25 -21.01 -20.29 -6.93
C TYR A 25 -21.13 -19.41 -5.67
N CYS A 26 -20.00 -19.15 -5.02
CA CYS A 26 -19.97 -18.49 -3.72
C CYS A 26 -19.87 -16.97 -3.87
N PRO A 27 -20.40 -16.20 -2.91
CA PRO A 27 -20.25 -14.76 -2.92
C PRO A 27 -18.75 -14.39 -2.81
N PRO A 28 -18.29 -13.34 -3.54
CA PRO A 28 -16.87 -12.95 -3.55
C PRO A 28 -16.26 -12.71 -2.17
N SER A 29 -17.04 -12.19 -1.22
CA SER A 29 -16.60 -11.95 0.17
C SER A 29 -16.22 -13.24 0.92
N LEU A 30 -16.98 -14.32 0.71
CA LEU A 30 -16.68 -15.62 1.29
C LEU A 30 -15.45 -16.25 0.64
N GLN A 31 -15.35 -16.17 -0.69
CA GLN A 31 -14.18 -16.65 -1.44
C GLN A 31 -12.90 -15.92 -1.01
N SER A 32 -12.96 -14.60 -0.79
CA SER A 32 -11.85 -13.78 -0.30
C SER A 32 -11.39 -14.24 1.08
N SER A 33 -12.34 -14.53 1.97
CA SER A 33 -12.04 -15.01 3.33
C SER A 33 -11.38 -16.39 3.31
N LEU A 34 -11.84 -17.29 2.43
CA LEU A 34 -11.21 -18.60 2.22
C LEU A 34 -9.79 -18.46 1.68
N ASN A 35 -9.57 -17.57 0.72
CA ASN A 35 -8.25 -17.30 0.15
C ASN A 35 -7.29 -16.71 1.19
N LEU A 36 -7.76 -15.82 2.06
CA LEU A 36 -6.97 -15.27 3.17
C LEU A 36 -6.50 -16.37 4.13
N GLN A 37 -7.42 -17.26 4.54
CA GLN A 37 -7.07 -18.40 5.40
C GLN A 37 -6.13 -19.39 4.70
N SER A 38 -6.33 -19.61 3.40
CA SER A 38 -5.44 -20.45 2.60
C SER A 38 -4.04 -19.84 2.49
N GLY A 39 -3.93 -18.53 2.36
CA GLY A 39 -2.63 -17.84 2.31
C GLY A 39 -1.88 -17.95 3.64
N ILE A 40 -2.57 -17.78 4.78
CA ILE A 40 -1.96 -17.94 6.12
C ILE A 40 -1.37 -19.34 6.27
N LEU A 41 -2.12 -20.35 5.85
CA LEU A 41 -1.74 -21.74 5.96
C LEU A 41 -0.50 -22.08 5.11
N HIS A 42 -0.48 -21.65 3.84
CA HIS A 42 0.71 -21.81 3.00
C HIS A 42 1.93 -21.06 3.57
N ALA A 43 1.72 -19.88 4.17
CA ALA A 43 2.80 -19.13 4.81
C ALA A 43 3.37 -19.85 6.06
N GLU A 44 2.52 -20.56 6.83
CA GLU A 44 2.96 -21.42 7.95
C GLU A 44 3.80 -22.60 7.45
N ASP A 45 3.45 -23.16 6.29
CA ASP A 45 4.21 -24.22 5.60
C ASP A 45 5.45 -23.69 4.84
N LYS A 46 5.75 -22.39 4.96
CA LYS A 46 6.85 -21.67 4.27
C LYS A 46 6.74 -21.66 2.74
N ASP A 47 5.58 -21.98 2.19
CA ASP A 47 5.29 -21.77 0.77
C ASP A 47 4.78 -20.33 0.56
N TYR A 48 5.72 -19.39 0.60
CA TYR A 48 5.42 -17.96 0.47
C TYR A 48 5.02 -17.55 -0.95
N THR A 49 5.36 -18.34 -1.97
CA THR A 49 4.97 -18.07 -3.36
C THR A 49 3.48 -18.33 -3.53
N THR A 50 2.99 -19.49 -3.10
CA THR A 50 1.55 -19.79 -3.16
C THR A 50 0.75 -18.92 -2.19
N ALA A 51 1.31 -18.64 -1.00
CA ALA A 51 0.68 -17.73 -0.05
C ALA A 51 0.47 -16.33 -0.65
N TYR A 52 1.48 -15.78 -1.34
CA TYR A 52 1.37 -14.47 -2.01
C TYR A 52 0.20 -14.43 -2.99
N SER A 53 0.07 -15.44 -3.86
CA SER A 53 -1.03 -15.52 -4.82
C SER A 53 -2.40 -15.61 -4.13
N CYS A 54 -2.52 -16.41 -3.07
CA CYS A 54 -3.77 -16.50 -2.30
C CYS A 54 -4.14 -15.16 -1.65
N PHE A 55 -3.16 -14.44 -1.10
CA PHE A 55 -3.39 -13.11 -0.55
C PHE A 55 -3.74 -12.07 -1.61
N PHE A 56 -3.14 -12.16 -2.80
CA PHE A 56 -3.44 -11.30 -3.92
C PHE A 56 -4.89 -11.49 -4.42
N GLU A 57 -5.35 -12.73 -4.60
CA GLU A 57 -6.74 -13.01 -4.96
C GLU A 57 -7.73 -12.50 -3.90
N ALA A 58 -7.39 -12.65 -2.62
CA ALA A 58 -8.21 -12.09 -1.54
C ALA A 58 -8.22 -10.56 -1.59
N PHE A 59 -7.07 -9.93 -1.83
CA PHE A 59 -6.95 -8.48 -1.92
C PHE A 59 -7.74 -7.87 -3.07
N GLU A 60 -7.67 -8.47 -4.27
CA GLU A 60 -8.38 -7.99 -5.46
C GLU A 60 -9.89 -8.01 -5.25
N SER A 61 -10.43 -9.12 -4.75
CA SER A 61 -11.86 -9.26 -4.49
C SER A 61 -12.37 -8.35 -3.36
N LEU A 62 -11.51 -8.02 -2.37
CA LEU A 62 -11.83 -7.03 -1.35
C LEU A 62 -11.81 -5.59 -1.88
N GLY A 63 -10.99 -5.31 -2.90
CA GLY A 63 -10.85 -3.98 -3.52
C GLY A 63 -12.03 -3.56 -4.38
N THR A 64 -12.69 -4.50 -5.07
CA THR A 64 -13.82 -4.19 -5.97
C THR A 64 -15.13 -3.87 -5.24
N HIS A 65 -15.22 -4.16 -3.95
CA HIS A 65 -16.46 -3.97 -3.15
C HIS A 65 -16.36 -2.80 -2.14
N GLY A 66 -15.31 -1.97 -2.25
CA GLY A 66 -15.08 -0.81 -1.40
C GLY A 66 -15.92 0.43 -1.73
N GLU A 67 -16.65 0.43 -2.86
CA GLU A 67 -17.41 1.57 -3.37
C GLU A 67 -18.89 1.26 -3.61
N ALA A 68 -19.55 0.58 -2.66
CA ALA A 68 -21.01 0.66 -2.59
C ALA A 68 -21.38 1.97 -1.85
N GLU A 69 -21.44 3.06 -2.62
CA GLU A 69 -22.03 4.34 -2.18
C GLU A 69 -23.51 4.15 -1.85
N GLY A 70 -23.90 4.61 -0.65
CA GLY A 70 -25.30 4.94 -0.33
C GLY A 70 -25.91 4.20 0.86
N ASP A 71 -25.44 4.45 2.08
CA ASP A 71 -26.39 4.78 3.16
C ASP A 71 -25.71 5.50 4.36
N ILE A 72 -26.46 6.43 4.93
CA ILE A 72 -26.05 7.43 5.94
C ILE A 72 -26.11 6.81 7.36
N LEU A 73 -25.49 5.65 7.56
CA LEU A 73 -25.38 5.05 8.89
C LEU A 73 -23.93 4.68 9.20
N LYS A 74 -23.27 5.63 9.88
CA LYS A 74 -22.00 5.48 10.57
C LYS A 74 -22.08 4.33 11.58
N THR A 75 -21.82 3.11 11.15
CA THR A 75 -21.38 1.98 11.99
C THR A 75 -20.75 0.95 11.06
N ASP A 76 -19.42 0.79 11.16
CA ASP A 76 -18.63 -0.30 10.56
C ASP A 76 -18.36 -0.34 9.04
N GLY A 77 -18.28 0.81 8.37
CA GLY A 77 -17.65 0.96 7.05
C GLY A 77 -16.13 0.69 7.00
N GLY A 78 -15.57 -0.04 7.97
CA GLY A 78 -14.14 -0.25 8.18
C GLY A 78 -13.66 -1.70 8.09
N ALA A 79 -14.56 -2.69 8.06
CA ALA A 79 -14.18 -4.11 8.08
C ALA A 79 -13.38 -4.52 6.84
N ASN A 80 -13.88 -4.19 5.64
CA ASN A 80 -13.25 -4.60 4.38
C ASN A 80 -11.94 -3.84 4.11
N LYS A 81 -11.87 -2.56 4.48
CA LYS A 81 -10.63 -1.76 4.37
C LYS A 81 -9.53 -2.28 5.29
N GLY A 82 -9.89 -2.71 6.51
CA GLY A 82 -8.98 -3.37 7.43
C GLY A 82 -8.47 -4.71 6.90
N GLN A 83 -9.34 -5.50 6.27
CA GLN A 83 -8.98 -6.80 5.68
C GLN A 83 -8.10 -6.67 4.43
N ALA A 84 -8.39 -5.72 3.53
CA ALA A 84 -7.54 -5.47 2.36
C ALA A 84 -6.15 -5.00 2.77
N LEU A 85 -6.06 -4.09 3.76
CA LEU A 85 -4.78 -3.68 4.33
C LEU A 85 -4.05 -4.85 5.00
N GLY A 86 -4.78 -5.77 5.65
CA GLY A 86 -4.24 -7.01 6.20
C GLY A 86 -3.64 -7.91 5.13
N ALA A 87 -4.36 -8.15 4.03
CA ALA A 87 -3.88 -8.93 2.89
C ALA A 87 -2.61 -8.30 2.28
N LEU A 88 -2.59 -6.98 2.10
CA LEU A 88 -1.41 -6.27 1.60
C LEU A 88 -0.19 -6.44 2.53
N LYS A 89 -0.38 -6.38 3.85
CA LYS A 89 0.70 -6.63 4.83
C LYS A 89 1.26 -8.05 4.69
N TYR A 90 0.38 -9.05 4.53
CA TYR A 90 0.83 -10.42 4.32
C TYR A 90 1.56 -10.60 2.99
N MET A 91 1.10 -9.95 1.92
CA MET A 91 1.79 -9.95 0.62
C MET A 91 3.20 -9.37 0.71
N LEU A 92 3.37 -8.22 1.40
CA LEU A 92 4.68 -7.62 1.63
C LEU A 92 5.57 -8.55 2.46
N LEU A 93 5.02 -9.18 3.49
CA LEU A 93 5.75 -10.17 4.28
C LEU A 93 6.21 -11.35 3.43
N CYS A 94 5.36 -11.88 2.54
CA CYS A 94 5.75 -12.92 1.59
C CYS A 94 6.92 -12.48 0.70
N LYS A 95 6.91 -11.25 0.18
CA LYS A 95 8.05 -10.73 -0.61
C LYS A 95 9.35 -10.66 0.21
N VAL A 96 9.27 -10.25 1.48
CA VAL A 96 10.43 -10.27 2.39
C VAL A 96 10.93 -11.70 2.62
N MET A 97 10.03 -12.65 2.89
CA MET A 97 10.40 -14.06 3.09
C MET A 97 10.98 -14.73 1.83
N LEU A 98 10.57 -14.27 0.64
CA LEU A 98 11.11 -14.71 -0.66
C LEU A 98 12.43 -14.03 -1.04
N ASN A 99 13.00 -13.19 -0.17
CA ASN A 99 14.20 -12.41 -0.43
C ASN A 99 14.07 -11.46 -1.64
N LEU A 100 12.85 -10.98 -1.91
CA LEU A 100 12.52 -9.98 -2.93
C LEU A 100 12.49 -8.58 -2.32
N MET A 101 13.55 -8.23 -1.58
CA MET A 101 13.63 -7.00 -0.78
C MET A 101 13.56 -5.73 -1.64
N ARG A 102 14.13 -5.76 -2.86
CA ARG A 102 14.15 -4.59 -3.75
C ARG A 102 12.77 -4.06 -4.10
N ASP A 103 11.78 -4.93 -4.27
CA ASP A 103 10.39 -4.53 -4.54
C ASP A 103 9.78 -3.75 -3.37
N VAL A 104 10.19 -4.08 -2.13
CA VAL A 104 9.70 -3.43 -0.91
C VAL A 104 10.49 -2.15 -0.62
N GLU A 105 11.81 -2.20 -0.79
CA GLU A 105 12.73 -1.08 -0.57
C GLU A 105 12.46 0.08 -1.55
N SER A 106 12.21 -0.23 -2.82
CA SER A 106 11.91 0.78 -3.85
C SER A 106 10.71 1.66 -3.47
N MET A 107 9.60 1.04 -3.07
CA MET A 107 8.41 1.73 -2.62
C MET A 107 8.64 2.48 -1.30
N GLY A 108 9.42 1.90 -0.37
CA GLY A 108 9.80 2.54 0.88
C GLY A 108 10.66 3.80 0.69
N ALA A 109 11.62 3.75 -0.24
CA ALA A 109 12.50 4.86 -0.57
C ALA A 109 11.72 6.05 -1.15
N ILE A 110 10.79 5.78 -2.07
CA ILE A 110 9.89 6.80 -2.64
C ILE A 110 9.01 7.42 -1.54
N ALA A 111 8.41 6.60 -0.67
CA ALA A 111 7.59 7.08 0.43
C ALA A 111 8.38 7.97 1.41
N HIS A 112 9.60 7.56 1.76
CA HIS A 112 10.48 8.32 2.66
C HIS A 112 10.93 9.65 2.04
N ALA A 113 11.33 9.65 0.76
CA ALA A 113 11.72 10.87 0.05
C ALA A 113 10.56 11.87 -0.04
N HIS A 114 9.36 11.38 -0.34
CA HIS A 114 8.14 12.20 -0.36
C HIS A 114 7.80 12.76 1.03
N GLN A 115 7.86 11.95 2.09
CA GLN A 115 7.59 12.39 3.45
C GLN A 115 8.55 13.50 3.92
N ASN A 116 9.83 13.39 3.58
CA ASN A 116 10.85 14.38 3.94
C ASN A 116 10.91 15.57 2.99
N ARG A 117 10.04 15.61 1.98
CA ARG A 117 10.01 16.59 0.91
C ARG A 117 11.37 16.76 0.19
N ASN A 118 12.15 15.68 0.11
CA ASN A 118 13.50 15.72 -0.47
C ASN A 118 13.48 15.26 -1.93
N LEU A 119 13.52 16.22 -2.85
CA LEU A 119 13.50 15.95 -4.29
C LEU A 119 14.73 15.15 -4.76
N THR A 120 15.90 15.42 -4.18
CA THR A 120 17.16 14.74 -4.53
C THR A 120 17.10 13.25 -4.16
N ASP A 121 16.53 12.92 -3.01
CA ASP A 121 16.35 11.53 -2.58
C ASP A 121 15.32 10.82 -3.47
N PHE A 122 14.28 11.53 -3.90
CA PHE A 122 13.26 11.00 -4.79
C PHE A 122 13.84 10.65 -6.17
N GLU A 123 14.60 11.57 -6.77
CA GLU A 123 15.30 11.31 -8.05
C GLU A 123 16.31 10.18 -7.95
N ARG A 124 17.03 10.11 -6.83
CA ARG A 124 17.98 9.01 -6.56
C ARG A 124 17.25 7.67 -6.50
N ALA A 125 16.14 7.59 -5.77
CA ALA A 125 15.32 6.39 -5.68
C ALA A 125 14.79 5.93 -7.06
N LEU A 126 14.34 6.87 -7.90
CA LEU A 126 13.90 6.56 -9.28
C LEU A 126 15.01 5.98 -10.17
N ARG A 127 16.27 6.39 -9.95
CA ARG A 127 17.43 5.87 -10.71
C ARG A 127 17.90 4.52 -10.17
N GLU A 128 17.95 4.36 -8.86
CA GLU A 128 18.44 3.17 -8.18
C GLU A 128 17.48 1.97 -8.35
N TYR A 129 16.18 2.21 -8.21
CA TYR A 129 15.12 1.19 -8.34
C TYR A 129 14.39 1.27 -9.69
N ARG A 130 15.12 1.62 -10.75
CA ARG A 130 14.54 1.85 -12.07
C ARG A 130 13.79 0.62 -12.58
N ASP A 131 14.34 -0.57 -12.38
CA ASP A 131 13.79 -1.80 -12.94
C ASP A 131 12.49 -2.21 -12.24
N GLU A 132 12.38 -1.95 -10.94
CA GLU A 132 11.18 -2.19 -10.14
C GLU A 132 10.09 -1.14 -10.44
N LEU A 133 10.47 0.15 -10.45
CA LEU A 133 9.52 1.27 -10.56
C LEU A 133 9.10 1.63 -11.99
N SER A 134 9.90 1.26 -12.99
CA SER A 134 9.60 1.54 -14.41
C SER A 134 8.88 0.40 -15.13
N SER A 135 8.62 -0.71 -14.44
CA SER A 135 8.04 -1.92 -15.00
C SER A 135 6.62 -1.70 -15.56
N ASP A 136 5.84 -0.85 -14.90
CA ASP A 136 4.42 -0.62 -15.22
C ASP A 136 4.12 0.85 -15.62
N PRO A 137 3.37 1.08 -16.72
CA PRO A 137 2.95 2.43 -17.14
C PRO A 137 2.16 3.20 -16.07
N THR A 138 1.30 2.52 -15.30
CA THR A 138 0.47 3.16 -14.27
C THR A 138 1.34 3.69 -13.15
N THR A 139 2.29 2.87 -12.69
CA THR A 139 3.29 3.26 -11.67
C THR A 139 4.08 4.49 -12.13
N ARG A 140 4.59 4.50 -13.37
CA ARG A 140 5.31 5.67 -13.91
C ARG A 140 4.46 6.93 -13.96
N SER A 141 3.19 6.82 -14.36
CA SER A 141 2.28 7.97 -14.38
C SER A 141 2.06 8.56 -12.99
N HIS A 142 1.85 7.71 -11.97
CA HIS A 142 1.66 8.18 -10.60
C HIS A 142 2.95 8.73 -9.97
N LEU A 143 4.11 8.18 -10.32
CA LEU A 143 5.40 8.73 -9.87
C LEU A 143 5.67 10.12 -10.46
N ALA A 144 5.24 10.39 -11.69
CA ALA A 144 5.34 11.73 -12.29
C ALA A 144 4.48 12.74 -11.53
N VAL A 145 3.23 12.39 -11.21
CA VAL A 145 2.34 13.25 -10.40
C VAL A 145 2.92 13.52 -9.01
N LEU A 146 3.50 12.50 -8.37
CA LEU A 146 4.18 12.66 -7.07
C LEU A 146 5.38 13.61 -7.17
N TYR A 147 6.17 13.50 -8.24
CA TYR A 147 7.30 14.38 -8.49
C TYR A 147 6.86 15.84 -8.68
N GLU A 148 5.83 16.09 -9.49
CA GLU A 148 5.27 17.43 -9.70
C GLU A 148 4.75 18.05 -8.40
N THR A 149 3.96 17.28 -7.63
CA THR A 149 3.44 17.73 -6.33
C THR A 149 4.57 18.08 -5.36
N LEU A 150 5.63 17.27 -5.33
CA LEU A 150 6.78 17.50 -4.47
C LEU A 150 7.60 18.73 -4.90
N LEU A 151 7.72 18.95 -6.20
CA LEU A 151 8.38 20.12 -6.78
C LEU A 151 7.61 21.41 -6.44
N GLU A 152 6.29 21.41 -6.59
CA GLU A 152 5.42 22.53 -6.22
C GLU A 152 5.55 22.89 -4.74
N GLN A 153 5.50 21.90 -3.85
CA GLN A 153 5.67 22.11 -2.40
C GLN A 153 7.05 22.68 -2.06
N ASN A 154 8.10 22.24 -2.76
CA ASN A 154 9.43 22.79 -2.58
C ASN A 154 9.55 24.22 -3.11
N PHE A 155 8.90 24.52 -4.24
CA PHE A 155 8.89 25.85 -4.83
C PHE A 155 8.18 26.87 -3.93
N LEU A 156 7.01 26.52 -3.41
CA LEU A 156 6.27 27.36 -2.44
C LEU A 156 7.13 27.71 -1.23
N ARG A 157 7.86 26.74 -0.66
CA ARG A 157 8.76 26.97 0.47
C ARG A 157 9.88 27.97 0.15
N ILE A 158 10.39 27.97 -1.07
CA ILE A 158 11.46 28.90 -1.48
C ILE A 158 10.88 30.29 -1.76
N VAL A 159 9.70 30.38 -2.36
CA VAL A 159 9.13 31.65 -2.83
C VAL A 159 8.36 32.40 -1.74
N GLU A 160 7.68 31.70 -0.84
CA GLU A 160 6.88 32.30 0.25
C GLU A 160 7.65 33.34 1.11
N PRO A 161 8.91 33.10 1.51
CA PRO A 161 9.68 34.10 2.26
C PRO A 161 9.93 35.40 1.48
N TYR A 162 10.19 35.31 0.17
CA TYR A 162 10.49 36.47 -0.66
C TYR A 162 9.25 37.30 -0.99
N SER A 163 8.11 36.64 -1.20
CA SER A 163 6.85 37.36 -1.41
C SER A 163 6.46 38.16 -0.16
N ILE A 164 6.61 37.58 1.04
CA ILE A 164 6.34 38.28 2.30
C ILE A 164 7.30 39.47 2.51
N ALA A 165 8.60 39.28 2.26
CA ALA A 165 9.58 40.37 2.37
C ALA A 165 9.29 41.52 1.40
N TYR A 166 8.96 41.18 0.14
CA TYR A 166 8.60 42.16 -0.88
C TYR A 166 7.29 42.90 -0.56
N PHE A 167 6.28 42.20 -0.03
CA PHE A 167 5.05 42.83 0.44
C PHE A 167 5.29 43.72 1.66
N ALA A 168 6.13 43.32 2.62
CA ALA A 168 6.49 44.15 3.77
C ALA A 168 7.21 45.44 3.34
N GLU A 169 8.10 45.35 2.35
CA GLU A 169 8.78 46.50 1.75
C GLU A 169 7.82 47.41 0.97
N CYS A 170 6.89 46.84 0.19
CA CYS A 170 5.89 47.61 -0.57
C CYS A 170 4.81 48.26 0.31
N VAL A 171 4.50 47.69 1.47
CA VAL A 171 3.49 48.21 2.41
C VAL A 171 4.07 49.26 3.35
N GLY A 172 5.40 49.43 3.39
CA GLY A 172 6.03 50.57 4.06
C GLY A 172 5.80 50.61 5.57
N GLN A 173 5.80 49.46 6.26
CA GLN A 173 5.97 49.48 7.70
C GLN A 173 7.45 49.71 8.02
N ASP A 174 7.78 50.96 8.37
CA ASP A 174 8.98 51.29 9.12
C ASP A 174 9.06 50.35 10.33
N VAL A 175 10.11 49.54 10.37
CA VAL A 175 10.51 48.81 11.56
C VAL A 175 10.96 49.88 12.56
N GLN A 176 10.02 50.37 13.37
CA GLN A 176 10.35 51.20 14.53
C GLN A 176 11.20 50.34 15.48
N GLY A 177 12.51 50.53 15.39
CA GLY A 177 13.41 50.18 16.46
C GLY A 177 13.26 51.19 17.58
N GLU A 178 12.95 50.70 18.78
CA GLU A 178 13.61 51.02 20.05
C GLU A 178 13.57 49.77 20.95
#